data_AF-A0A9P0KML8-F1
#
_entry.id   AF-A0A9P0KML8-F1
#
_cell.length_a   1.000
_cell.length_b   1.000
_cell.length_c   1.000
_cell.angle_alpha   90.00
_cell.angle_beta   90.00
_cell.angle_gamma   90.00
#
_symmetry.space_group_name_H-M   'P 1'
#
loop_
_entity.id
_entity.type
_entity.pdbx_description
1 polymer ?
#
loop_
_entity_poly.entity_id
_entity_poly.type
_entity_poly.pdbx_seq_one_letter_code
_entity_poly.pdbx_strand_id
1 'polypeptide(L)'
;MSTILGDSGYQQGIGQELGVSQATVSRTVDRVVNSIVVQSNEWIKFPTTNHELMEAKRIWQSMYKFPTAIGETGCIHIGILKPNRHGDENINRKGKPTLNVQPT
;
A
#
# COMPACT_ATOMS: atom_id res chain seq x y z
N MET A 1 -6.68 2.27 2.14
CA MET A 1 -6.16 2.82 3.42
C MET A 1 -6.42 4.31 3.64
N SER A 2 -6.58 5.19 2.63
CA SER A 2 -6.81 6.63 2.90
C SER A 2 -8.25 7.00 3.28
N THR A 3 -9.22 6.10 3.08
CA THR A 3 -10.64 6.45 3.19
C THR A 3 -11.11 6.68 4.64
N ILE A 4 -10.62 5.89 5.60
CA ILE A 4 -10.99 6.09 7.02
C ILE A 4 -10.30 7.34 7.61
N LEU A 5 -9.11 7.69 7.11
CA LEU A 5 -8.31 8.79 7.65
C LEU A 5 -8.84 10.18 7.28
N GLY A 6 -9.43 10.33 6.09
CA GLY A 6 -9.83 11.64 5.57
C GLY A 6 -11.33 11.86 5.39
N ASP A 7 -12.15 10.80 5.45
CA ASP A 7 -13.59 10.90 5.16
C ASP A 7 -14.42 10.77 6.44
N SER A 8 -15.06 11.89 6.82
CA SER A 8 -15.96 11.94 7.96
C SER A 8 -17.18 11.04 7.80
N GLY A 9 -17.64 10.78 6.57
CA GLY A 9 -18.75 9.87 6.28
C GLY A 9 -18.42 8.41 6.60
N TYR A 10 -17.20 7.96 6.31
CA TYR A 10 -16.77 6.61 6.70
C TYR A 10 -16.63 6.47 8.21
N GLN A 11 -16.07 7.48 8.88
CA GLN A 11 -15.96 7.46 10.33
C GLN A 11 -17.32 7.53 11.03
N GLN A 12 -18.31 8.22 10.43
CA GLN A 12 -19.70 8.20 10.89
C GLN A 12 -20.31 6.80 10.79
N GLY A 13 -20.13 6.11 9.66
CA GLY A 13 -20.59 4.73 9.50
C GLY A 13 -20.01 3.78 10.55
N ILE A 14 -18.69 3.84 10.76
CA ILE A 14 -18.01 3.04 11.79
C ILE A 14 -18.49 3.43 13.20
N GLY A 15 -18.67 4.73 13.47
CA GLY A 15 -19.19 5.20 14.75
C GLY A 15 -20.58 4.65 15.04
N GLN A 16 -21.47 4.67 14.04
CA GLN A 16 -22.81 4.11 14.16
C GLN A 16 -22.78 2.59 14.42
N GLU A 17 -21.96 1.84 13.68
CA GLU A 17 -21.82 0.38 13.86
C GLU A 17 -21.30 0.01 15.25
N LEU A 18 -20.31 0.76 15.75
CA LEU A 18 -19.68 0.49 17.04
C LEU A 18 -20.39 1.16 18.23
N GLY A 19 -21.46 1.93 17.98
CA GLY A 19 -22.20 2.66 19.02
C GLY A 19 -21.39 3.80 19.68
N VAL A 20 -20.44 4.39 18.97
CA VAL A 20 -19.59 5.49 19.45
C VAL A 20 -19.72 6.73 18.57
N SER A 21 -19.41 7.90 19.10
CA SER A 21 -19.40 9.12 18.28
C SER A 21 -18.29 9.08 17.23
N GLN A 22 -18.52 9.69 16.07
CA GLN A 22 -17.49 9.85 15.04
C GLN A 22 -16.20 10.49 15.59
N ALA A 23 -16.33 11.44 16.53
CA ALA A 23 -15.18 12.05 17.18
C ALA A 23 -14.32 11.02 17.96
N THR A 24 -14.94 10.00 18.56
CA THR A 24 -14.21 8.90 19.21
C THR A 24 -13.48 8.02 18.20
N VAL A 25 -14.10 7.75 17.04
CA VAL A 25 -13.44 7.04 15.92
C VAL A 25 -12.22 7.83 15.45
N SER A 26 -12.38 9.13 15.17
CA SER A 26 -11.29 10.01 14.73
C SER A 26 -10.10 9.98 15.71
N ARG A 27 -10.34 10.22 17.01
CA ARG A 27 -9.27 10.22 18.01
C ARG A 27 -8.57 8.87 18.13
N THR A 28 -9.30 7.78 17.94
CA THR A 28 -8.74 6.42 18.02
C THR A 28 -7.85 6.15 16.82
N VAL A 29 -8.32 6.51 15.61
CA VAL A 29 -7.53 6.43 14.38
C VAL A 29 -6.25 7.26 14.50
N ASP A 30 -6.36 8.52 14.97
CA ASP A 30 -5.20 9.39 15.18
C ASP A 30 -4.18 8.77 16.13
N ARG A 31 -4.63 8.15 17.23
CA ARG A 31 -3.74 7.49 18.19
C ARG A 31 -2.99 6.31 17.57
N VAL A 32 -3.68 5.49 16.79
CA VAL A 32 -3.08 4.33 16.11
C VAL A 32 -2.08 4.81 15.05
N VAL A 33 -2.45 5.79 14.22
CA VAL A 33 -1.58 6.37 13.19
C VAL A 33 -0.32 6.94 13.83
N ASN A 34 -0.44 7.73 14.89
CA ASN A 34 0.71 8.29 15.57
C ASN A 34 1.64 7.20 16.12
N SER A 35 1.08 6.11 16.65
CA SER A 35 1.86 4.98 17.16
C SER A 35 2.62 4.27 16.04
N ILE A 36 2.00 4.12 14.85
CA ILE A 36 2.65 3.58 13.65
C ILE A 36 3.75 4.52 13.17
N VAL A 37 3.50 5.83 13.11
CA VAL A 37 4.49 6.84 12.67
C VAL A 37 5.70 6.87 13.60
N VAL A 38 5.52 6.73 14.90
CA VAL A 38 6.66 6.65 15.84
C VAL A 38 7.55 5.43 15.53
N GLN A 39 6.95 4.31 15.14
CA GLN A 39 7.69 3.09 14.79
C GLN A 39 8.17 3.07 13.34
N SER A 40 7.64 3.94 12.46
CA SER A 40 7.89 3.85 11.02
C SER A 40 9.37 4.00 10.68
N ASN A 41 10.12 4.80 11.44
CA ASN A 41 11.54 4.98 11.21
C ASN A 41 12.37 3.71 11.44
N GLU A 42 11.86 2.75 12.23
CA GLU A 42 12.52 1.47 12.46
C GLU A 42 12.27 0.49 11.30
N TRP A 43 11.03 0.42 10.83
CA TRP A 43 10.58 -0.62 9.90
C TRP A 43 10.49 -0.17 8.43
N ILE A 44 10.31 1.13 8.19
CA ILE A 44 10.19 1.72 6.86
C ILE A 44 11.51 2.42 6.52
N LYS A 45 12.38 1.71 5.81
CA LYS A 45 13.67 2.22 5.37
C LYS A 45 13.63 2.54 3.88
N PHE A 46 13.90 3.79 3.56
CA PHE A 46 14.18 4.22 2.19
C PHE A 46 15.65 4.62 2.06
N PRO A 47 16.26 4.48 0.87
CA PRO A 47 17.56 5.07 0.60
C PRO A 47 17.51 6.58 0.87
N THR A 48 18.34 7.08 1.79
CA THR A 48 18.37 8.50 2.17
C THR A 48 19.67 9.18 1.76
N THR A 49 20.74 8.42 1.58
CA THR A 49 22.03 8.94 1.12
C THR A 49 22.21 8.75 -0.38
N ASN A 50 23.06 9.58 -1.00
CA ASN A 50 23.42 9.41 -2.42
C ASN A 50 24.02 8.03 -2.71
N HIS A 51 24.79 7.48 -1.76
CA HIS A 51 25.36 6.14 -1.89
C HIS A 51 24.28 5.06 -1.93
N GLU A 52 23.35 5.07 -0.97
CA GLU A 52 22.22 4.13 -0.93
C GLU A 52 21.33 4.27 -2.17
N LEU A 53 21.09 5.50 -2.65
CA LEU A 53 20.31 5.75 -3.86
C LEU A 53 20.98 5.17 -5.11
N MET A 54 22.31 5.33 -5.24
CA MET A 54 23.07 4.77 -6.36
C MET A 54 23.06 3.24 -6.31
N GLU A 55 23.22 2.65 -5.13
CA GLU A 55 23.18 1.20 -4.96
C GLU A 55 21.80 0.63 -5.28
N ALA A 56 20.73 1.28 -4.79
CA ALA A 56 19.37 0.90 -5.14
C ALA A 56 19.14 0.96 -6.66
N LYS A 57 19.54 2.05 -7.34
CA LYS A 57 19.46 2.16 -8.80
C LYS A 57 20.23 1.07 -9.53
N ARG A 58 21.44 0.74 -9.04
CA ARG A 58 22.27 -0.33 -9.61
C ARG A 58 21.57 -1.68 -9.50
N ILE A 59 21.00 -1.99 -8.34
CA ILE A 59 20.25 -3.23 -8.10
C ILE A 59 19.06 -3.32 -9.04
N TRP A 60 18.22 -2.27 -9.10
CA TRP A 60 17.04 -2.23 -9.96
C TRP A 60 17.36 -2.29 -11.45
N GLN A 61 18.42 -1.61 -11.88
CA GLN A 61 18.92 -1.71 -13.24
C GLN A 61 19.38 -3.13 -13.57
N SER A 62 20.10 -3.78 -12.66
CA SER A 62 20.65 -5.11 -12.91
C SER A 62 19.55 -6.17 -13.03
N MET A 63 18.60 -6.17 -12.09
CA MET A 63 17.54 -7.18 -11.97
C MET A 63 16.35 -6.93 -12.91
N TYR A 64 15.96 -5.66 -13.10
CA TYR A 64 14.70 -5.32 -13.78
C TYR A 64 14.87 -4.43 -15.01
N LYS A 65 16.11 -4.07 -15.36
CA LYS A 65 16.42 -3.12 -16.46
C LYS A 65 15.69 -1.78 -16.30
N PHE A 66 15.51 -1.35 -15.04
CA PHE A 66 14.86 -0.11 -14.69
C PHE A 66 15.87 0.84 -14.02
N PRO A 67 16.53 1.74 -14.78
CA PRO A 67 17.76 2.42 -14.35
C PRO A 67 17.57 3.49 -13.28
N THR A 68 16.36 4.02 -13.13
CA THR A 68 16.06 5.13 -12.23
C THR A 68 15.28 4.72 -11.00
N ALA A 69 14.84 3.46 -10.92
CA ALA A 69 14.06 2.94 -9.80
C ALA A 69 14.97 2.67 -8.59
N ILE A 70 14.46 2.95 -7.39
CA ILE A 70 15.15 2.73 -6.11
C ILE A 70 14.35 1.82 -5.16
N GLY A 71 13.15 1.42 -5.58
CA GLY A 71 12.17 0.70 -4.78
C GLY A 71 10.81 0.72 -5.49
N GLU A 72 9.90 -0.10 -5.01
CA GLU A 72 8.49 -0.07 -5.40
C GLU A 72 7.65 0.02 -4.13
N THR A 73 6.57 0.79 -4.19
CA THR A 73 5.57 0.87 -3.13
C THR A 73 4.22 0.62 -3.76
N GLY A 74 3.50 -0.40 -3.27
CA GLY A 74 2.23 -0.81 -3.88
C GLY A 74 2.36 -1.83 -5.01
N CYS A 75 3.24 -2.84 -4.86
CA CYS A 75 3.22 -4.02 -5.73
C CYS A 75 2.02 -4.90 -5.36
N ILE A 76 0.84 -4.45 -5.76
CA ILE A 76 -0.45 -5.10 -5.45
C ILE A 76 -0.81 -6.18 -6.45
N HIS A 77 -0.01 -6.44 -7.49
CA HIS A 77 -0.33 -7.43 -8.52
C HIS A 77 0.72 -8.53 -8.62
N ILE A 78 0.35 -9.77 -8.28
CA ILE A 78 1.19 -10.96 -8.45
C ILE A 78 0.87 -11.60 -9.79
N GLY A 79 1.88 -11.91 -10.61
CA GLY A 79 1.69 -12.65 -11.86
C GLY A 79 1.15 -14.06 -11.59
N ILE A 80 0.07 -14.44 -12.27
CA ILE A 80 -0.52 -15.78 -12.18
C ILE A 80 -0.70 -16.39 -13.56
N LEU A 81 -0.80 -17.71 -13.64
CA LEU A 81 -1.36 -18.35 -14.83
C LEU A 81 -2.83 -17.98 -14.94
N LYS A 82 -3.33 -17.72 -16.17
CA LYS A 82 -4.74 -17.40 -16.39
C LYS A 82 -5.59 -18.56 -15.84
N PRO A 83 -6.42 -18.34 -14.81
CA PRO A 83 -7.27 -19.39 -14.28
C PRO A 83 -8.24 -19.90 -15.35
N ASN A 84 -8.49 -21.21 -15.38
CA ASN A 84 -9.42 -21.83 -16.33
C ASN A 84 -10.89 -21.39 -16.12
N ARG A 85 -11.23 -20.91 -14.92
CA ARG A 85 -12.53 -20.34 -14.58
C ARG A 85 -12.35 -18.88 -14.20
N HIS A 86 -13.18 -17.99 -14.73
CA HIS A 86 -13.16 -16.56 -14.41
C HIS A 86 -11.81 -15.85 -14.70
N GLY A 87 -10.97 -16.41 -15.58
CA GLY A 87 -9.61 -15.89 -15.79
C GLY A 87 -9.52 -14.47 -16.36
N ASP A 88 -10.63 -13.90 -16.83
CA ASP A 88 -10.71 -12.51 -17.26
C ASP A 88 -10.78 -11.54 -16.06
N GLU A 89 -11.22 -12.01 -14.88
CA GLU A 89 -11.32 -11.19 -13.65
C GLU A 89 -9.94 -10.86 -13.05
N ASN A 90 -8.92 -11.62 -13.42
CA ASN A 90 -7.54 -11.39 -12.99
C ASN A 90 -6.69 -10.72 -14.07
N ILE A 91 -7.29 -9.96 -15.00
CA ILE A 91 -6.53 -9.22 -16.01
C ILE A 91 -6.29 -7.79 -15.54
N ASN A 92 -5.03 -7.38 -15.43
CA ASN A 92 -4.70 -5.99 -15.12
C ASN A 92 -5.00 -5.04 -16.28
N ARG A 93 -4.91 -3.74 -16.03
CA ARG A 93 -5.08 -2.67 -17.05
C ARG A 93 -4.18 -2.83 -18.29
N LYS A 94 -3.09 -3.61 -18.20
CA LYS A 94 -2.15 -3.89 -19.31
C LYS A 94 -2.45 -5.21 -20.03
N GLY A 95 -3.59 -5.85 -19.76
CA GLY A 95 -3.99 -7.10 -20.41
C GLY A 95 -3.27 -8.35 -19.91
N LYS A 96 -2.55 -8.28 -18.79
CA LYS A 96 -1.79 -9.42 -18.24
C LYS A 96 -2.52 -10.10 -17.09
N PRO A 97 -2.49 -11.45 -16.99
CA PRO A 97 -3.02 -12.17 -15.85
C PRO A 97 -2.19 -11.89 -14.58
N THR A 98 -2.82 -11.23 -13.61
CA THR A 98 -2.25 -10.92 -12.30
C THR A 98 -3.33 -10.89 -11.22
N LEU A 99 -3.02 -11.40 -10.04
CA LEU A 99 -3.89 -11.33 -8.87
C LEU A 99 -3.66 -10.02 -8.12
N ASN A 100 -4.71 -9.23 -7.90
CA ASN A 100 -4.64 -8.10 -6.98
C ASN A 100 -4.62 -8.60 -5.53
N VAL A 101 -3.56 -8.31 -4.78
CA VAL A 101 -3.37 -8.68 -3.37
C VAL A 101 -3.53 -7.50 -2.42
N GLN A 102 -4.00 -6.34 -2.92
CA GLN A 102 -4.39 -5.25 -2.03
C GLN A 102 -5.64 -5.65 -1.23
N PRO A 103 -5.65 -5.52 0.11
CA PRO A 103 -6.91 -5.58 0.85
C PRO A 103 -7.80 -4.43 0.36
N THR A 104 -9.01 -4.80 -0.10
CA THR A 104 -10.04 -3.85 -0.55
C THR A 104 -10.70 -3.21 0.66
#